data_AF-A0A2S8FTT2-F1
#
_entry.id   AF-A0A2S8FTT2-F1
#
_cell.length_a   1.000
_cell.length_b   1.000
_cell.length_c   1.000
_cell.angle_alpha   90.00
_cell.angle_beta   90.00
_cell.angle_gamma   90.00
#
_symmetry.space_group_name_H-M   'P 1'
#
loop_
_entity.id
_entity.type
_entity.pdbx_description
1 polymer ?
#
loop_
_entity_poly.entity_id
_entity_poly.type
_entity_poly.pdbx_seq_one_letter_code
_entity_poly.pdbx_strand_id
1 'polypeptide(L)'
;MLRYVFPLVLFVLMTNSLLAGTGYEVTAKDGDKTVTYMVKFGGARLFDQYTAFDPATKKFVYLTWNSRPLGGGKPEAPPKPVASIWNHATGETIELFKFPGAEHPLPVIPSIEAMKFCPITGDQHFQARPHIAYD
;
A
#
# COMPACT_ATOMS: atom_id res chain seq x y z
N MET A 1 0.92 12.33 49.02
CA MET A 1 1.40 11.50 47.89
C MET A 1 0.75 11.86 46.54
N LEU A 2 0.30 13.10 46.34
CA LEU A 2 -0.52 13.50 45.16
C LEU A 2 0.24 14.38 44.15
N ARG A 3 1.57 14.51 44.29
CA ARG A 3 2.38 15.51 43.57
C ARG A 3 3.10 14.95 42.33
N TYR A 4 3.10 13.62 42.17
CA TYR A 4 3.74 12.91 41.05
C TYR A 4 2.74 12.22 40.09
N VAL A 5 1.43 12.29 40.38
CA VAL A 5 0.40 11.66 39.54
C VAL A 5 0.17 12.46 38.25
N PHE A 6 0.29 13.79 38.33
CA PHE A 6 0.06 14.69 37.19
C PHE A 6 1.06 14.52 36.02
N PRO A 7 2.40 14.44 36.23
CA PRO A 7 3.32 14.24 35.11
C PRO A 7 3.20 12.86 34.46
N LEU A 8 2.72 11.85 35.20
CA LEU A 8 2.58 10.49 34.69
C LEU A 8 1.38 10.34 33.74
N VAL A 9 0.28 11.05 34.01
CA VAL A 9 -0.90 11.09 33.11
C VAL A 9 -0.58 11.83 31.80
N LEU A 10 0.27 12.87 31.85
CA LEU A 10 0.68 13.60 30.65
C LEU A 10 1.57 12.75 29.73
N PHE A 11 2.37 11.85 30.29
CA PHE A 11 3.25 10.97 29.52
C PHE A 11 2.47 9.87 28.76
N VAL A 12 1.33 9.43 29.29
CA VAL A 12 0.49 8.40 28.66
C VAL A 12 -0.30 8.93 27.46
N LEU A 13 -0.55 10.24 27.36
CA LEU A 13 -1.29 10.84 26.25
C LEU A 13 -0.46 11.04 24.96
N MET A 14 0.85 10.75 24.99
CA MET A 14 1.77 10.93 23.85
C MET A 14 1.92 9.67 22.98
N THR A 15 1.26 8.56 23.30
CA THR A 15 1.30 7.34 22.48
C THR A 15 0.40 7.51 21.24
N ASN A 16 0.85 8.32 20.28
CA ASN A 16 0.27 8.33 18.94
C ASN A 16 0.78 7.07 18.22
N SER A 17 0.01 5.98 18.25
CA SER A 17 0.29 4.81 17.43
C SER A 17 0.40 5.26 15.96
N LEU A 18 1.55 5.00 15.35
CA LEU A 18 1.77 5.31 13.95
C LEU A 18 1.12 4.17 13.16
N LEU A 19 -0.10 4.39 12.66
CA LEU A 19 -0.77 3.44 11.77
C LEU A 19 0.08 3.26 10.51
N ALA A 20 0.71 2.10 10.33
CA ALA A 20 1.70 1.82 9.28
C ALA A 20 1.09 1.47 7.89
N GLY A 21 -0.12 1.94 7.61
CA GLY A 21 -0.91 1.59 6.42
C GLY A 21 -1.61 0.24 6.54
N THR A 22 -2.48 -0.08 5.57
CA THR A 22 -3.25 -1.34 5.59
C THR A 22 -2.52 -2.43 4.83
N GLY A 23 -2.00 -3.41 5.57
CA GLY A 23 -1.47 -4.65 5.01
C GLY A 23 -2.58 -5.68 4.81
N TYR A 24 -2.41 -6.56 3.82
CA TYR A 24 -3.26 -7.72 3.60
C TYR A 24 -2.39 -8.96 3.44
N GLU A 25 -2.73 -9.99 4.19
CA GLU A 25 -2.21 -11.33 3.96
C GLU A 25 -3.05 -11.99 2.87
N VAL A 26 -2.44 -12.23 1.72
CA VAL A 26 -3.08 -12.85 0.57
C VAL A 26 -2.62 -14.30 0.49
N THR A 27 -3.57 -15.22 0.49
CA THR A 27 -3.35 -16.66 0.30
C THR A 27 -4.03 -17.10 -0.99
N ALA A 28 -3.25 -17.65 -1.91
CA ALA A 28 -3.70 -18.10 -3.23
C ALA A 28 -3.17 -19.49 -3.55
N LYS A 29 -3.85 -20.21 -4.45
CA LYS A 29 -3.37 -21.51 -4.95
C LYS A 29 -2.60 -21.37 -6.25
N ASP A 30 -1.56 -22.20 -6.40
CA ASP A 30 -0.79 -22.42 -7.62
C ASP A 30 -0.68 -23.93 -7.85
N GLY A 31 -1.65 -24.50 -8.56
CA GLY A 31 -1.85 -25.95 -8.63
C GLY A 31 -2.06 -26.56 -7.24
N ASP A 32 -1.16 -27.45 -6.83
CA ASP A 32 -1.19 -28.11 -5.52
C ASP A 32 -0.51 -27.29 -4.41
N LYS A 33 0.09 -26.14 -4.74
CA LYS A 33 0.82 -25.32 -3.77
C LYS A 33 -0.03 -24.15 -3.28
N THR A 34 0.10 -23.85 -1.99
CA THR A 34 -0.46 -22.64 -1.39
C THR A 34 0.64 -21.59 -1.28
N VAL A 35 0.39 -20.41 -1.82
CA VAL A 35 1.29 -19.26 -1.74
C VAL A 35 0.64 -18.20 -0.86
N THR A 36 1.35 -17.79 0.19
CA THR A 36 0.92 -16.72 1.09
C THR A 36 1.92 -15.57 1.04
N TYR A 37 1.42 -14.34 0.90
CA TYR A 37 2.25 -13.15 0.83
C TYR A 37 1.56 -11.93 1.43
N MET A 38 2.37 -10.94 1.82
CA MET A 38 1.90 -9.66 2.32
C MET A 38 1.93 -8.61 1.21
N VAL A 39 0.83 -7.88 1.05
CA VAL A 39 0.74 -6.70 0.18
C VAL A 39 0.17 -5.53 0.96
N LYS A 40 0.69 -4.33 0.69
CA LYS A 40 0.20 -3.09 1.32
C LYS A 40 -0.61 -2.29 0.32
N PHE A 41 -1.72 -1.72 0.77
CA PHE A 41 -2.52 -0.77 -0.01
C PHE A 41 -2.76 0.49 0.81
N GLY A 42 -2.78 1.63 0.12
CA GLY A 42 -3.02 2.92 0.74
C GLY A 42 -1.87 3.43 1.61
N GLY A 43 -2.13 4.56 2.27
CA GLY A 43 -1.16 5.28 3.10
C GLY A 43 -1.26 5.03 4.59
N ALA A 44 -0.31 5.60 5.31
CA ALA A 44 -0.33 5.78 6.75
C ALA A 44 -0.80 7.19 7.13
N ARG A 45 -0.70 7.53 8.42
CA ARG A 45 -0.97 8.89 8.88
C ARG A 45 -0.12 9.95 8.17
N LEU A 46 1.15 9.65 7.87
CA LEU A 46 2.13 10.64 7.40
C LEU A 46 2.49 10.53 5.91
N PHE A 47 2.15 9.41 5.29
CA PHE A 47 2.50 9.12 3.90
C PHE A 47 1.32 8.50 3.17
N ASP A 48 1.29 8.69 1.85
CA ASP A 48 0.43 7.93 0.95
C ASP A 48 1.28 7.00 0.09
N GLN A 49 0.66 5.96 -0.44
CA GLN A 49 1.34 4.96 -1.24
C GLN A 49 0.46 4.47 -2.38
N TYR A 50 1.06 4.35 -3.57
CA TYR A 50 0.55 3.53 -4.65
C TYR A 50 1.20 2.15 -4.65
N THR A 51 0.44 1.16 -5.07
CA THR A 51 0.87 -0.22 -5.17
C THR A 51 0.69 -0.70 -6.60
N ALA A 52 1.70 -1.38 -7.14
CA ALA A 52 1.60 -2.06 -8.43
C ALA A 52 2.24 -3.44 -8.35
N PHE A 53 1.97 -4.27 -9.34
CA PHE A 53 2.63 -5.56 -9.50
C PHE A 53 3.58 -5.49 -10.70
N ASP A 54 4.84 -5.80 -10.47
CA ASP A 54 5.83 -5.92 -11.53
C ASP A 54 5.89 -7.38 -12.04
N PRO A 55 5.45 -7.65 -13.27
CA PRO A 55 5.47 -9.00 -13.82
C PRO A 55 6.89 -9.52 -14.08
N ALA A 56 7.88 -8.64 -14.28
CA ALA A 56 9.26 -9.05 -14.53
C ALA A 56 9.89 -9.67 -13.28
N THR A 57 9.72 -9.01 -12.13
CA THR A 57 10.27 -9.47 -10.85
C THR A 57 9.30 -10.33 -10.03
N LYS A 58 8.03 -10.44 -10.47
CA LYS A 58 6.92 -11.12 -9.77
C LYS A 58 6.69 -10.61 -8.34
N LYS A 59 6.82 -9.29 -8.15
CA LYS A 59 6.72 -8.65 -6.84
C LYS A 59 5.78 -7.47 -6.86
N PHE A 60 5.17 -7.21 -5.71
CA PHE A 60 4.51 -5.93 -5.47
C PHE A 60 5.56 -4.85 -5.22
N VAL A 61 5.40 -3.73 -5.92
CA VAL A 61 6.23 -2.54 -5.81
C VAL A 61 5.40 -1.37 -5.31
N TYR A 62 6.05 -0.47 -4.59
CA TYR A 62 5.39 0.59 -3.83
C TYR A 62 6.00 1.94 -4.16
N LEU A 63 5.14 2.92 -4.41
CA LEU A 63 5.53 4.30 -4.64
C LEU A 63 4.92 5.15 -3.53
N THR A 64 5.76 5.64 -2.63
CA THR A 64 5.35 6.32 -1.39
C THR A 64 5.78 7.79 -1.40
N TRP A 65 4.97 8.68 -0.85
CA TRP A 65 5.29 10.10 -0.68
C TRP A 65 4.70 10.65 0.62
N ASN A 66 5.32 11.69 1.16
CA ASN A 66 4.92 12.28 2.45
C ASN A 66 3.73 13.23 2.27
N SER A 67 2.51 12.73 2.43
CA SER A 67 1.31 13.54 2.32
C SER A 67 1.05 14.44 3.54
N ARG A 68 1.60 14.10 4.71
CA ARG A 68 1.44 14.87 5.95
C ARG A 68 2.71 14.81 6.80
N PRO A 69 3.75 15.60 6.47
CA PRO A 69 5.00 15.60 7.24
C PRO A 69 4.81 16.13 8.66
N LEU A 70 5.52 15.55 9.62
CA LEU A 70 5.59 16.08 10.98
C LEU A 70 6.41 17.38 11.04
N GLY A 71 6.09 18.26 11.98
CA GLY A 71 6.89 19.46 12.25
C GLY A 71 6.65 20.65 11.30
N GLY A 72 5.50 20.71 10.62
CA GLY A 72 5.11 21.87 9.80
C GLY A 72 5.75 21.91 8.40
N GLY A 73 6.34 20.79 7.95
CA GLY A 73 6.81 20.65 6.57
C GLY A 73 5.68 20.79 5.54
N LYS A 74 6.04 21.11 4.29
CA LYS A 74 5.08 21.14 3.19
C LYS A 74 4.77 19.70 2.73
N PRO A 75 3.49 19.29 2.63
CA PRO A 75 3.11 18.04 2.00
C PRO A 75 3.72 17.87 0.60
N GLU A 76 4.22 16.67 0.34
CA GLU A 76 4.64 16.27 -1.00
C GLU A 76 3.40 16.09 -1.88
N ALA A 77 3.48 16.58 -3.13
CA ALA A 77 2.42 16.35 -4.09
C ALA A 77 2.43 14.87 -4.51
N PRO A 78 1.25 14.28 -4.83
CA PRO A 78 1.20 12.95 -5.40
C PRO A 78 2.08 12.85 -6.65
N PRO A 79 2.79 11.72 -6.85
CA PRO A 79 3.54 11.47 -8.05
C PRO A 79 2.68 11.64 -9.29
N LYS A 80 3.25 12.20 -10.35
CA LYS A 80 2.55 12.37 -11.63
C LYS A 80 2.71 11.10 -12.48
N PRO A 81 1.71 10.76 -13.30
CA PRO A 81 1.85 9.69 -14.28
C PRO A 81 2.94 10.06 -15.29
N VAL A 82 3.69 9.05 -15.74
CA VAL A 82 4.77 9.20 -16.74
C VAL A 82 4.34 8.75 -18.13
N ALA A 83 3.27 7.96 -18.21
CA ALA A 83 2.68 7.47 -19.44
C ALA A 83 1.20 7.12 -19.19
N SER A 84 0.47 6.86 -20.27
CA SER A 84 -0.89 6.33 -20.21
C SER A 84 -1.12 5.31 -21.32
N ILE A 85 -2.02 4.37 -21.09
CA ILE A 85 -2.46 3.38 -22.08
C ILE A 85 -3.97 3.52 -22.24
N TRP A 86 -4.42 3.55 -23.49
CA TRP A 86 -5.85 3.49 -23.79
C TRP A 86 -6.31 2.02 -23.87
N ASN A 87 -7.26 1.64 -23.02
CA ASN A 87 -7.87 0.31 -23.05
C ASN A 87 -9.10 0.33 -23.96
N HIS A 88 -8.96 -0.21 -25.16
CA HIS A 88 -10.05 -0.30 -26.14
C HIS A 88 -11.25 -1.13 -25.65
N ALA A 89 -11.05 -2.09 -24.74
CA ALA A 89 -12.12 -2.96 -24.26
C ALA A 89 -13.04 -2.25 -23.25
N THR A 90 -12.48 -1.36 -22.42
CA THR A 90 -13.27 -0.59 -21.43
C THR A 90 -13.53 0.85 -21.87
N GLY A 91 -12.80 1.35 -22.87
CA GLY A 91 -12.79 2.75 -23.27
C GLY A 91 -11.98 3.66 -22.33
N GLU A 92 -11.41 3.11 -21.26
CA GLU A 92 -10.74 3.88 -20.22
C GLU A 92 -9.27 4.16 -20.56
N THR A 93 -8.76 5.30 -20.09
CA THR A 93 -7.33 5.59 -20.12
C THR A 93 -6.72 5.20 -18.77
N ILE A 94 -5.75 4.29 -18.80
CA ILE A 94 -5.03 3.80 -17.63
C ILE A 94 -3.74 4.59 -17.50
N GLU A 95 -3.59 5.30 -16.39
CA GLU A 95 -2.37 6.02 -16.05
C GLU A 95 -1.28 5.08 -15.55
N LEU A 96 -0.04 5.34 -15.97
CA LEU A 96 1.14 4.56 -15.59
C LEU A 96 2.11 5.42 -14.79
N PHE A 97 2.66 4.83 -13.73
CA PHE A 97 3.57 5.49 -12.82
C PHE A 97 4.92 4.76 -12.80
N LYS A 98 5.99 5.52 -12.55
CA LYS A 98 7.33 4.95 -12.41
C LYS A 98 7.53 4.50 -10.96
N PHE A 99 7.50 3.19 -10.73
CA PHE A 99 7.76 2.60 -9.42
C PHE A 99 9.27 2.39 -9.20
N PRO A 100 9.78 2.61 -7.98
CA PRO A 100 11.14 2.23 -7.62
C PRO A 100 11.38 0.74 -7.85
N GLY A 101 12.46 0.40 -8.54
CA GLY A 101 12.84 -1.00 -8.82
C GLY A 101 12.10 -1.65 -10.00
N ALA A 102 11.05 -1.04 -10.55
CA ALA A 102 10.41 -1.51 -11.78
C ALA A 102 11.11 -0.94 -13.01
N GLU A 103 11.40 -1.79 -14.01
CA GLU A 103 12.02 -1.37 -15.27
C GLU A 103 11.08 -0.45 -16.07
N HIS A 104 9.82 -0.86 -16.20
CA HIS A 104 8.79 -0.16 -16.96
C HIS A 104 7.78 0.55 -16.05
N PRO A 105 7.09 1.61 -16.53
CA PRO A 105 5.96 2.19 -15.84
C PRO A 105 4.82 1.17 -15.68
N LEU A 106 4.17 1.17 -14.51
CA LEU A 106 3.14 0.19 -14.16
C LEU A 106 1.82 0.88 -13.79
N PRO A 107 0.68 0.23 -14.02
CA PRO A 107 -0.62 0.72 -13.56
C PRO A 107 -0.76 0.52 -12.05
N VAL A 108 -1.47 1.44 -11.40
CA VAL A 108 -1.77 1.36 -9.97
C VAL A 108 -2.88 0.34 -9.73
N ILE A 109 -2.70 -0.51 -8.74
CA ILE A 109 -3.74 -1.35 -8.15
C ILE A 109 -4.28 -0.55 -6.94
N PRO A 110 -5.51 0.00 -7.02
CA PRO A 110 -5.96 0.98 -6.03
C PRO A 110 -6.27 0.37 -4.66
N SER A 111 -6.72 -0.88 -4.62
CA SER A 111 -7.06 -1.59 -3.40
C SER A 111 -7.03 -3.11 -3.60
N ILE A 112 -7.17 -3.86 -2.51
CA ILE A 112 -7.26 -5.33 -2.58
C ILE A 112 -8.52 -5.79 -3.34
N GLU A 113 -9.63 -5.05 -3.24
CA GLU A 113 -10.89 -5.37 -3.92
C GLU A 113 -10.81 -5.19 -5.44
N ALA A 114 -9.87 -4.37 -5.92
CA ALA A 114 -9.61 -4.23 -7.35
C ALA A 114 -8.87 -5.44 -7.94
N MET A 115 -8.25 -6.29 -7.10
CA MET A 115 -7.62 -7.53 -7.54
C MET A 115 -8.69 -8.60 -7.82
N LYS A 116 -9.03 -8.78 -9.09
CA LYS A 116 -9.93 -9.86 -9.53
C LYS A 116 -9.25 -11.23 -9.59
N PHE A 117 -7.92 -11.23 -9.73
CA PHE A 117 -7.07 -12.40 -9.82
C PHE A 117 -5.80 -12.15 -9.00
N CYS A 118 -5.23 -13.20 -8.41
CA CYS A 118 -3.90 -13.14 -7.80
C CYS A 118 -2.84 -12.90 -8.90
N PRO A 119 -2.07 -11.80 -8.88
CA PRO A 119 -1.08 -11.51 -9.91
C PRO A 119 0.08 -12.50 -9.94
N ILE A 120 0.31 -13.22 -8.83
CA ILE A 120 1.39 -14.21 -8.71
C ILE A 120 0.97 -15.56 -9.30
N THR A 121 -0.25 -16.02 -9.00
CA THR A 121 -0.69 -17.39 -9.31
C THR A 121 -1.81 -17.47 -10.34
N GLY A 122 -2.50 -16.36 -10.63
CA GLY A 122 -3.69 -16.32 -11.49
C GLY A 122 -4.97 -16.82 -10.82
N ASP A 123 -4.92 -17.19 -9.54
CA ASP A 123 -6.09 -17.69 -8.80
C ASP A 123 -7.18 -16.61 -8.66
N GLN A 124 -8.42 -16.95 -9.00
CA GLN A 124 -9.60 -16.10 -8.84
C GLN A 124 -10.21 -16.19 -7.43
N HIS A 125 -9.91 -17.26 -6.71
CA HIS A 125 -10.50 -17.58 -5.41
C HIS A 125 -9.53 -17.36 -4.25
N PHE A 126 -8.57 -16.45 -4.43
CA PHE A 126 -7.62 -16.10 -3.39
C PHE A 126 -8.34 -15.48 -2.18
N GLN A 127 -7.80 -15.71 -1.00
CA GLN A 127 -8.29 -15.11 0.24
C GLN A 127 -7.37 -13.94 0.61
N ALA A 128 -7.96 -12.79 0.94
CA ALA A 128 -7.22 -11.67 1.51
C ALA A 128 -7.74 -11.37 2.91
N ARG A 129 -6.85 -11.39 3.89
CA ARG A 129 -7.16 -11.04 5.28
C ARG A 129 -6.47 -9.73 5.64
N PRO A 130 -7.21 -8.72 6.14
CA PRO A 130 -6.59 -7.49 6.60
C PRO A 130 -5.65 -7.78 7.76
N HIS A 131 -4.44 -7.25 7.68
CA HIS A 131 -3.42 -7.32 8.70
C HIS A 131 -2.97 -5.90 9.01
N ILE A 132 -3.46 -5.36 10.12
CA ILE A 132 -3.09 -4.01 10.57
C ILE A 132 -1.76 -4.13 11.31
N ALA A 133 -0.72 -3.52 10.75
CA ALA A 133 0.53 -3.31 11.46
C ALA A 133 0.38 -2.07 12.34
N TYR A 134 0.40 -2.27 13.66
CA TYR A 134 0.55 -1.21 14.65
C TYR A 134 2.05 -0.98 14.88
N ASP A 135 2.49 0.27 14.80
CA ASP A 135 3.78 0.73 15.34
C ASP A 135 3.55 1.48 16.65
#